data_AF-A0A485P5U1-F1
#
_entry.id   AF-A0A485P5U1-F1
#
_cell.length_a   1.000
_cell.length_b   1.000
_cell.length_c   1.000
_cell.angle_alpha   90.00
_cell.angle_beta   90.00
_cell.angle_gamma   90.00
#
_symmetry.space_group_name_H-M   'P 1'
#
loop_
_entity.id
_entity.type
_entity.pdbx_description
1 polymer ?
#
loop_
_entity_poly.entity_id
_entity_poly.type
_entity_poly.pdbx_seq_one_letter_code
_entity_poly.pdbx_strand_id
1 'polypeptide(L)' 'ALLPKNVNHGWIARVLGKCGPIVYISIPHYKSTGDLKGFAFVEFETKEQAAKAIE' A
#
# COMPACT_ATOMS: atom_id res chain seq x y z
N ALA A 1 -5.27 9.68 3.03
CA ALA A 1 -6.15 9.31 1.90
C ALA A 1 -6.94 8.05 2.26
N LEU A 2 -8.27 8.05 2.11
CA LEU A 2 -9.10 6.84 2.26
C LEU A 2 -8.90 5.97 1.01
N LEU A 3 -8.45 4.72 1.20
CA LEU A 3 -8.23 3.80 0.09
C LEU A 3 -9.58 3.37 -0.53
N PRO A 4 -9.70 3.34 -1.87
CA PRO A 4 -10.89 2.78 -2.51
C PRO A 4 -11.07 1.30 -2.16
N LYS A 5 -12.32 0.82 -2.16
CA LYS A 5 -12.71 -0.55 -1.77
C LYS A 5 -12.13 -1.68 -2.64
N ASN A 6 -11.30 -1.37 -3.63
CA ASN A 6 -10.67 -2.36 -4.50
C ASN A 6 -9.15 -2.17 -4.58
N VAL A 7 -8.54 -1.70 -3.50
CA VAL A 7 -7.08 -1.63 -3.41
C VAL A 7 -6.51 -3.02 -3.20
N ASN A 8 -5.69 -3.44 -4.14
CA ASN A 8 -4.95 -4.69 -4.12
C ASN A 8 -3.45 -4.42 -4.24
N HIS A 9 -2.64 -5.47 -4.06
CA HIS A 9 -1.18 -5.38 -4.11
C HIS A 9 -0.68 -4.78 -5.44
N GLY A 10 -1.34 -5.11 -6.55
CA GLY A 10 -0.98 -4.60 -7.88
C GLY A 10 -1.25 -3.11 -8.05
N TRP A 11 -2.36 -2.60 -7.50
CA TRP A 11 -2.66 -1.18 -7.51
C TRP A 11 -1.63 -0.39 -6.71
N ILE A 12 -1.32 -0.84 -5.48
CA ILE A 12 -0.30 -0.23 -4.64
C ILE A 12 1.05 -0.24 -5.36
N ALA A 13 1.47 -1.39 -5.88
CA ALA A 13 2.74 -1.51 -6.61
C ALA A 13 2.80 -0.59 -7.84
N ARG A 14 1.68 -0.37 -8.54
CA ARG A 14 1.63 0.51 -9.70
C ARG A 14 1.71 2.00 -9.33
N VAL A 15 1.01 2.40 -8.28
CA VAL A 15 0.95 3.82 -7.85
C VAL A 15 2.25 4.20 -7.15
N LEU A 16 2.68 3.38 -6.19
CA LEU A 16 3.84 3.62 -5.35
C LEU A 16 5.16 3.12 -5.94
N GLY A 17 5.13 2.20 -6.90
CA GLY A 17 6.33 1.73 -7.60
C GLY A 17 7.02 2.82 -8.42
N LYS A 18 6.34 3.95 -8.68
CA LYS A 18 6.97 5.15 -9.25
C LYS A 18 7.93 5.83 -8.29
N CYS A 19 7.73 5.66 -6.98
CA CYS A 19 8.55 6.26 -5.93
C CYS A 19 9.79 5.41 -5.63
N GLY A 20 9.70 4.09 -5.80
CA GLY A 20 10.81 3.15 -5.63
C GLY A 20 10.39 1.68 -5.55
N PRO A 21 11.36 0.74 -5.50
CA PRO A 21 11.11 -0.68 -5.24
C PRO A 21 10.43 -0.89 -3.88
N ILE A 22 9.32 -1.62 -3.91
CA ILE A 22 8.55 -1.99 -2.71
C ILE A 22 8.98 -3.39 -2.28
N VAL A 23 9.42 -3.52 -1.04
CA VAL A 23 9.87 -4.80 -0.46
C VAL A 23 8.69 -5.58 0.12
N TYR A 24 7.71 -4.87 0.67
CA TYR A 24 6.59 -5.52 1.34
C TYR A 24 5.29 -4.70 1.23
N ILE A 25 4.17 -5.41 1.06
CA ILE A 25 2.83 -4.83 1.03
C ILE A 25 1.94 -5.69 1.93
N SER A 26 1.31 -5.08 2.93
CA SER A 26 0.34 -5.72 3.80
C SER A 26 -0.97 -4.96 3.77
N ILE A 27 -2.01 -5.62 3.27
CA ILE A 27 -3.37 -5.08 3.20
C ILE A 27 -4.23 -5.83 4.21
N PRO A 28 -4.47 -5.25 5.40
CA PRO A 28 -5.30 -5.90 6.39
C PRO A 28 -6.77 -5.93 5.97
N HIS A 29 -7.33 -7.13 6.01
CA HIS A 29 -8.74 -7.40 5.76
C HIS A 29 -9.47 -7.68 7.09
N TYR A 30 -10.75 -7.35 7.15
CA TYR A 30 -11.64 -7.79 8.22
C TYR A 30 -11.81 -9.29 8.11
N LYS A 31 -11.35 -10.05 9.12
CA LYS A 31 -11.53 -11.51 9.15
C LYS A 31 -13.00 -11.93 9.12
N SER A 32 -13.89 -11.07 9.61
CA SER A 32 -15.32 -11.36 9.75
C SER A 32 -16.10 -11.22 8.44
N THR A 33 -15.84 -10.16 7.66
CA THR A 33 -16.58 -9.86 6.43
C THR A 33 -15.76 -10.02 5.16
N GLY A 34 -14.43 -10.17 5.28
CA GLY A 34 -13.51 -10.12 4.15
C GLY A 34 -13.26 -8.71 3.60
N ASP A 35 -13.94 -7.69 4.15
CA ASP A 35 -13.79 -6.32 3.67
C ASP A 35 -12.41 -5.76 3.95
N LEU A 36 -11.94 -4.90 3.06
CA LEU A 36 -10.73 -4.12 3.27
C LEU A 36 -10.92 -3.15 4.43
N LYS A 37 -9.94 -3.06 5.34
CA LYS A 37 -9.98 -2.06 6.42
C LYS A 37 -9.83 -0.62 5.93
N GLY A 38 -9.54 -0.41 4.64
CA GLY A 38 -9.37 0.92 4.04
C GLY A 38 -7.99 1.54 4.28
N PHE A 39 -7.04 0.77 4.82
CA PHE A 39 -5.63 1.13 4.93
C PHE A 39 -4.75 -0.04 4.49
N ALA A 40 -3.52 0.26 4.11
CA ALA A 40 -2.50 -0.70 3.73
C ALA A 40 -1.15 -0.22 4.25
N PHE A 41 -0.28 -1.17 4.59
CA PHE A 41 1.11 -0.92 4.94
C PHE A 41 1.98 -1.26 3.75
N VAL A 42 2.92 -0.36 3.46
CA VAL A 42 3.86 -0.51 2.35
C VAL A 42 5.24 -0.21 2.90
N GLU A 43 6.15 -1.15 2.67
CA GLU A 43 7.54 -1.04 3.08
C GLU A 43 8.39 -0.89 1.82
N PHE A 44 9.20 0.16 1.81
CA PHE A 44 10.16 0.43 0.75
C PHE A 44 11.55 0.03 1.19
N GLU A 45 12.44 -0.14 0.22
CA GLU A 45 13.82 -0.52 0.49
C GLU A 45 14.58 0.60 1.22
N THR A 46 14.26 1.86 0.91
CA THR A 46 14.91 3.01 1.55
C THR A 46 13.92 4.03 2.09
N LYS A 47 14.38 4.82 3.07
CA LYS A 47 13.58 5.88 3.70
C LYS A 47 13.22 7.00 2.72
N GLU A 48 14.09 7.27 1.75
CA GLU A 48 13.88 8.31 0.74
C GLU A 48 12.75 7.93 -0.23
N GLN A 49 12.64 6.65 -0.58
CA GLN A 49 11.56 6.13 -1.40
C GLN A 49 10.22 6.21 -0.65
N ALA A 50 10.23 5.85 0.64
CA ALA A 50 9.07 6.01 1.51
C ALA A 50 8.65 7.48 1.64
N ALA A 51 9.62 8.39 1.81
CA ALA A 51 9.38 9.84 1.86
C ALA A 51 8.73 10.36 0.57
N LYS A 52 9.23 9.93 -0.60
CA LYS A 52 8.62 10.27 -1.89
C LYS A 52 7.21 9.71 -2.09
N ALA A 53 6.82 8.68 -1.34
CA ALA A 53 5.50 8.07 -1.43
C ALA A 53 4.45 8.75 -0.53
N ILE A 54 4.89 9.52 0.47
CA ILE A 54 4.03 10.28 1.40
C ILE A 54 3.94 11.77 1.06
N GLU A 55 4.80 12.26 0.16
CA GLU A 55 4.76 13.61 -0.40
C GLU A 55 3.60 13.77 -1.39
#